data_AF-A0A8T5WNG5-F1
#
_entry.id   AF-A0A8T5WNG5-F1
#
_cell.length_a   1.000
_cell.length_b   1.000
_cell.length_c   1.000
_cell.angle_alpha   90.00
_cell.angle_beta   90.00
_cell.angle_gamma   90.00
#
_symmetry.space_group_name_H-M   'P 1'
#
loop_
_entity.id
_entity.type
_entity.pdbx_description
1 polymer ?
#
loop_
_entity_poly.entity_id
_entity_poly.type
_entity_poly.pdbx_seq_one_letter_code
_entity_poly.pdbx_strand_id
1 'polypeptide(L)'
;MVAALTESLIILPAVGMGIILGAYELFLLKGDENFSGAHWFGHGLHIFPLIVVACLASFNIDFFQQSLGSSLPSILANDILLRVAIGLIMAIKVYAGSAVVPGAKGRGMHESLFHVLLIGALVSTSPYLWPLVEPFAPTWLGGSGS
;
A
#
# COMPACT_ATOMS: atom_id res chain seq x y z
N MET A 1 12.69 -30.68 -11.69
CA MET A 1 11.21 -30.72 -11.72
C MET A 1 10.71 -29.38 -11.23
N VAL A 2 10.18 -28.54 -12.11
CA VAL A 2 9.54 -27.28 -11.75
C VAL A 2 8.12 -27.64 -11.34
N ALA A 3 7.83 -27.65 -10.04
CA ALA A 3 6.47 -27.82 -9.57
C ALA A 3 5.64 -26.64 -10.11
N ALA A 4 4.57 -26.95 -10.83
CA ALA A 4 3.67 -25.95 -11.38
C ALA A 4 3.00 -25.17 -10.24
N LEU A 5 3.19 -23.86 -10.25
CA LEU A 5 2.61 -22.90 -9.31
C LEU A 5 1.08 -22.86 -9.52
N THR A 6 0.32 -23.51 -8.64
CA THR A 6 -1.13 -23.29 -8.52
C THR A 6 -1.47 -22.71 -7.16
N GLU A 7 -0.72 -21.70 -6.71
CA GLU A 7 -1.25 -20.82 -5.68
C GLU A 7 -2.16 -19.81 -6.36
N SER A 8 -3.44 -19.85 -5.98
CA SER A 8 -4.42 -18.90 -6.48
C SER A 8 -4.05 -17.51 -5.96
N LEU A 9 -3.58 -16.64 -6.86
CA LEU A 9 -3.28 -15.26 -6.49
C LEU A 9 -4.54 -14.57 -5.96
N ILE A 10 -4.40 -13.94 -4.80
CA ILE A 10 -5.43 -13.13 -4.17
C ILE A 10 -5.38 -11.74 -4.82
N ILE A 11 -6.14 -11.57 -5.91
CA ILE A 11 -6.15 -10.34 -6.71
C ILE A 11 -7.24 -9.37 -6.25
N LEU A 12 -8.50 -9.80 -6.18
CA LEU A 12 -9.63 -8.90 -5.90
C LEU A 12 -9.53 -8.21 -4.53
N PRO A 13 -9.32 -8.94 -3.41
CA PRO A 13 -9.10 -8.32 -2.11
C PRO A 13 -7.93 -7.33 -2.07
N ALA A 14 -6.84 -7.67 -2.75
CA ALA A 14 -5.63 -6.85 -2.78
C ALA A 14 -5.85 -5.54 -3.55
N VAL A 15 -6.52 -5.62 -4.70
CA VAL A 15 -6.94 -4.45 -5.47
C VAL A 15 -7.95 -3.63 -4.66
N GLY A 16 -8.88 -4.27 -3.97
CA GLY A 16 -9.84 -3.61 -3.09
C GLY A 16 -9.20 -2.78 -2.00
N MET A 17 -8.31 -3.39 -1.22
CA MET A 17 -7.51 -2.66 -0.23
C MET A 17 -6.65 -1.58 -0.87
N GLY A 18 -6.03 -1.85 -2.02
CA GLY A 18 -5.24 -0.87 -2.77
C GLY A 18 -6.04 0.39 -3.12
N ILE A 19 -7.27 0.22 -3.63
CA ILE A 19 -8.16 1.33 -3.98
C ILE A 19 -8.57 2.11 -2.73
N ILE A 20 -8.95 1.41 -1.65
CA ILE A 20 -9.38 2.04 -0.39
C ILE A 20 -8.24 2.85 0.22
N LEU A 21 -7.05 2.26 0.34
CA LEU A 21 -5.88 2.94 0.90
C LEU A 21 -5.36 4.06 -0.02
N GLY A 22 -5.41 3.88 -1.34
CA GLY A 22 -5.06 4.93 -2.28
C GLY A 22 -6.03 6.12 -2.26
N ALA A 23 -7.33 5.86 -2.10
CA ALA A 23 -8.33 6.92 -1.92
C ALA A 23 -8.16 7.64 -0.57
N TYR A 24 -7.85 6.89 0.48
CA TYR A 24 -7.50 7.46 1.79
C TYR A 24 -6.28 8.38 1.70
N GLU A 25 -5.22 7.96 1.00
CA GLU A 25 -4.04 8.79 0.78
C GLU A 25 -4.35 10.09 0.03
N LEU A 26 -5.11 9.99 -1.07
CA LEU A 26 -5.57 11.16 -1.83
C LEU A 26 -6.36 12.16 -0.96
N PHE A 27 -7.19 11.66 -0.05
CA PHE A 27 -7.96 12.49 0.87
C PHE A 27 -7.06 13.19 1.90
N LEU A 28 -6.04 12.50 2.41
CA LEU A 28 -5.09 13.07 3.37
C LEU A 28 -4.16 14.09 2.72
N LEU A 29 -3.65 13.84 1.51
CA LEU A 29 -2.85 14.80 0.75
C LEU A 29 -3.59 16.12 0.52
N LYS A 30 -4.89 16.05 0.19
CA LYS A 30 -5.74 17.25 0.08
C LYS A 30 -5.82 18.06 1.39
N GLY A 31 -5.75 17.39 2.54
CA GLY A 31 -5.84 18.02 3.86
C GLY A 31 -4.49 18.52 4.40
N ASP A 32 -3.39 17.85 4.04
CA ASP A 32 -2.05 18.15 4.56
C ASP A 32 -1.31 19.19 3.70
N GLU A 33 -1.53 19.14 2.40
CA GLU A 33 -0.80 19.98 1.46
C GLU A 33 -1.57 21.29 1.23
N ASN A 34 -0.99 22.40 1.71
CA ASN A 34 -1.29 23.75 1.21
C ASN A 34 -0.77 23.92 -0.25
N PHE A 35 -0.93 22.90 -1.10
CA PHE A 35 -0.61 23.05 -2.50
C PHE A 35 -1.58 24.04 -3.13
N SER A 36 -1.02 25.09 -3.73
CA SER A 36 -1.78 25.99 -4.56
C SER A 36 -2.31 25.21 -5.77
N GLY A 37 -3.62 24.97 -5.84
CA GLY A 37 -4.27 24.37 -7.01
C GLY A 37 -4.27 22.84 -7.03
N ALA A 38 -4.23 22.24 -8.23
CA ALA A 38 -4.45 20.80 -8.46
C ALA A 38 -3.18 19.91 -8.32
N HIS A 39 -2.07 20.43 -7.80
CA HIS A 39 -0.81 19.69 -7.74
C HIS A 39 -0.87 18.45 -6.80
N TRP A 40 -1.64 18.54 -5.71
CA TRP A 40 -1.91 17.42 -4.78
C TRP A 40 -2.53 16.21 -5.50
N PHE A 41 -3.40 16.47 -6.49
CA PHE A 41 -4.09 15.42 -7.22
C PHE A 41 -3.14 14.67 -8.15
N GLY A 42 -2.23 15.39 -8.82
CA GLY A 42 -1.16 14.76 -9.61
C GLY A 42 -0.23 13.91 -8.74
N HIS A 43 0.10 14.40 -7.54
CA HIS A 43 0.93 13.67 -6.59
C HIS A 43 0.27 12.35 -6.15
N GLY A 44 -0.97 12.43 -5.66
CA GLY A 44 -1.71 11.25 -5.23
C GLY A 44 -1.98 10.25 -6.36
N LEU A 45 -2.18 10.70 -7.60
CA LEU A 45 -2.31 9.80 -8.76
C LEU A 45 -1.05 9.00 -9.08
N HIS A 46 0.14 9.52 -8.77
CA HIS A 46 1.39 8.76 -8.93
C HIS A 46 1.59 7.74 -7.81
N ILE A 47 1.15 8.05 -6.59
CA ILE A 47 1.26 7.17 -5.42
C ILE A 47 0.20 6.06 -5.45
N PHE A 48 -0.99 6.35 -5.97
CA PHE A 48 -2.13 5.41 -5.98
C PHE A 48 -1.80 4.04 -6.61
N PRO A 49 -1.22 3.93 -7.83
CA PRO A 49 -0.85 2.64 -8.41
C PRO A 49 0.21 1.90 -7.57
N LEU A 50 1.11 2.63 -6.93
CA LEU A 50 2.14 2.01 -6.07
C LEU A 50 1.52 1.38 -4.83
N ILE A 51 0.52 2.02 -4.21
CA ILE A 51 -0.23 1.45 -3.09
C ILE A 51 -0.94 0.15 -3.53
N VAL A 52 -1.58 0.15 -4.70
CA VAL A 52 -2.25 -1.05 -5.25
C VAL A 52 -1.25 -2.19 -5.46
N VAL A 53 -0.09 -1.91 -6.04
CA VAL A 53 0.97 -2.91 -6.24
C VAL A 53 1.52 -3.41 -4.91
N ALA A 54 1.71 -2.53 -3.93
CA ALA A 54 2.19 -2.91 -2.61
C ALA A 54 1.18 -3.80 -1.86
N CYS A 55 -0.13 -3.52 -1.98
CA CYS A 55 -1.18 -4.40 -1.48
C CYS A 55 -1.16 -5.76 -2.20
N LEU A 56 -1.04 -5.80 -3.53
CA LEU A 56 -0.87 -7.05 -4.28
C LEU A 56 0.31 -7.87 -3.77
N ALA A 57 1.44 -7.21 -3.47
CA ALA A 57 2.60 -7.87 -2.90
C ALA A 57 2.33 -8.41 -1.48
N SER A 58 1.68 -7.62 -0.63
CA SER A 58 1.37 -7.98 0.76
C SER A 58 0.41 -9.17 0.87
N PHE A 59 -0.60 -9.25 -0.01
CA PHE A 59 -1.56 -10.35 -0.08
C PHE A 59 -0.98 -11.64 -0.67
N ASN A 60 -0.01 -11.54 -1.57
CA ASN A 60 0.52 -12.68 -2.32
C ASN A 60 1.96 -13.00 -1.91
N ILE A 61 2.26 -12.92 -0.62
CA ILE A 61 3.65 -13.01 -0.14
C ILE A 61 4.30 -14.35 -0.45
N ASP A 62 3.52 -15.42 -0.43
CA ASP A 62 3.96 -16.78 -0.72
C ASP A 62 4.49 -16.88 -2.15
N PHE A 63 3.80 -16.24 -3.10
CA PHE A 63 4.28 -16.09 -4.49
C PHE A 63 5.64 -15.36 -4.55
N PHE A 64 5.82 -14.28 -3.79
CA PHE A 64 7.09 -13.54 -3.78
C PHE A 64 8.22 -14.32 -3.11
N GLN A 65 7.96 -15.03 -2.02
CA GLN A 65 8.95 -15.88 -1.36
C GLN A 65 9.35 -17.07 -2.22
N GLN A 66 8.42 -17.67 -2.96
CA GLN A 66 8.76 -18.76 -3.88
C GLN A 66 9.55 -18.24 -5.09
N SER A 67 9.20 -17.05 -5.59
CA SER A 67 9.86 -16.44 -6.76
C SER A 67 11.25 -15.88 -6.43
N LEU A 68 11.42 -15.30 -5.24
CA LEU A 68 12.60 -14.50 -4.88
C LEU A 68 13.34 -15.01 -3.62
N GLY A 69 12.79 -15.98 -2.89
CA GLY A 69 13.25 -16.35 -1.55
C GLY A 69 14.70 -16.82 -1.47
N SER A 70 15.22 -17.46 -2.52
CA SER A 70 16.65 -17.83 -2.60
C SER A 70 17.59 -16.64 -2.78
N SER A 71 17.06 -15.50 -3.24
CA SER A 71 17.79 -14.25 -3.45
C SER A 71 17.56 -13.23 -2.33
N LEU A 72 16.59 -13.48 -1.45
CA LEU A 72 16.29 -12.61 -0.32
C LEU A 72 17.21 -12.91 0.87
N PRO A 73 17.61 -11.89 1.64
CA PRO A 73 18.22 -12.08 2.95
C PRO A 73 17.36 -13.02 3.82
N SER A 74 17.98 -13.89 4.61
CA SER A 74 17.28 -14.88 5.45
C SER A 74 16.25 -14.27 6.42
N ILE A 75 16.46 -13.02 6.84
CA ILE A 75 15.50 -12.28 7.67
C ILE A 75 14.17 -11.99 6.94
N LEU A 76 14.20 -11.87 5.61
CA LEU A 76 13.02 -11.65 4.77
C LEU A 76 12.36 -12.96 4.31
N ALA A 77 12.87 -14.11 4.75
CA ALA A 77 12.17 -15.40 4.58
C ALA A 77 10.97 -15.53 5.54
N ASN A 78 10.83 -14.62 6.51
CA ASN A 78 9.66 -14.55 7.37
C ASN A 78 8.58 -13.67 6.71
N ASP A 79 7.36 -14.20 6.58
CA ASP A 79 6.23 -13.55 5.89
C ASP A 79 5.92 -12.19 6.50
N ILE A 80 5.86 -12.11 7.84
CA ILE A 80 5.53 -10.87 8.54
C ILE A 80 6.61 -9.82 8.27
N LEU A 81 7.88 -10.20 8.35
CA LEU A 81 8.99 -9.27 8.10
C LEU A 81 9.04 -8.82 6.64
N LEU A 82 8.72 -9.69 5.69
CA LEU A 82 8.63 -9.31 4.28
C LEU A 82 7.42 -8.39 4.01
N ARG A 83 6.25 -8.60 4.65
CA ARG A 83 5.12 -7.63 4.60
C ARG A 83 5.53 -6.28 5.16
N VAL A 84 6.19 -6.27 6.32
CA VAL A 84 6.69 -5.04 6.95
C VAL A 84 7.71 -4.35 6.04
N ALA A 85 8.61 -5.09 5.39
CA ALA A 85 9.56 -4.53 4.44
C ALA A 85 8.84 -3.86 3.24
N ILE A 86 7.79 -4.50 2.70
CA ILE A 86 6.95 -3.91 1.64
C ILE A 86 6.30 -2.60 2.12
N GLY A 87 5.73 -2.59 3.33
CA GLY A 87 5.15 -1.39 3.91
C GLY A 87 6.17 -0.28 4.17
N LEU A 88 7.37 -0.62 4.63
CA LEU A 88 8.46 0.33 4.82
C LEU A 88 8.93 0.93 3.48
N ILE A 89 9.02 0.12 2.42
CA ILE A 89 9.33 0.61 1.08
C ILE A 89 8.25 1.59 0.62
N MET A 90 6.98 1.27 0.86
CA MET A 90 5.87 2.17 0.53
C MET A 90 5.93 3.46 1.33
N ALA A 91 6.19 3.38 2.64
CA ALA A 91 6.40 4.54 3.50
C ALA A 91 7.52 5.43 2.96
N ILE A 92 8.69 4.87 2.64
CA ILE A 92 9.79 5.62 2.03
C ILE A 92 9.36 6.29 0.72
N LYS A 93 8.55 5.62 -0.11
CA LYS A 93 8.07 6.19 -1.37
C LYS A 93 7.11 7.37 -1.17
N VAL A 94 6.18 7.27 -0.23
CA VAL A 94 5.27 8.38 0.13
C VAL A 94 6.09 9.56 0.66
N TYR A 95 6.97 9.32 1.64
CA TYR A 95 7.84 10.35 2.21
C TYR A 95 8.78 10.99 1.18
N ALA A 96 9.32 10.19 0.26
CA ALA A 96 10.15 10.72 -0.80
C ALA A 96 9.34 11.65 -1.71
N GLY A 97 8.09 11.28 -2.03
CA GLY A 97 7.22 12.06 -2.88
C GLY A 97 6.94 13.48 -2.37
N SER A 98 6.69 13.61 -1.08
CA SER A 98 6.43 14.89 -0.42
C SER A 98 7.69 15.74 -0.23
N ALA A 99 8.83 15.10 0.07
CA ALA A 99 10.08 15.78 0.35
C ALA A 99 10.66 16.53 -0.87
N VAL A 100 10.32 16.11 -2.10
CA VAL A 100 10.84 16.74 -3.32
C VAL A 100 10.13 18.03 -3.71
N VAL A 101 9.01 18.41 -3.08
CA VAL A 101 8.22 19.58 -3.51
C VAL A 101 8.65 20.85 -2.73
N PRO A 102 9.36 21.80 -3.38
CA PRO A 102 9.84 23.00 -2.72
C PRO A 102 8.66 23.91 -2.38
N GLY A 103 8.44 24.20 -1.08
CA GLY A 103 7.37 25.08 -0.63
C GLY A 103 6.18 24.38 0.05
N ALA A 104 6.19 23.05 0.18
CA ALA A 104 5.24 22.28 1.01
C ALA A 104 5.44 22.48 2.53
N LYS A 105 5.85 23.69 2.95
CA LYS A 105 6.02 24.08 4.36
C LYS A 105 4.77 24.83 4.83
N GLY A 106 3.62 24.16 4.76
CA GLY A 106 2.37 24.63 5.33
C GLY A 106 2.23 24.22 6.80
N ARG A 107 1.48 25.00 7.58
CA ARG A 107 1.12 24.74 9.00
C ARG A 107 0.11 23.59 9.18
N GLY A 108 -0.29 22.94 8.07
CA GLY A 108 -0.91 21.60 8.05
C GLY A 108 0.08 20.58 8.61
N MET A 109 -0.33 19.33 8.76
CA MET A 109 0.32 18.29 9.56
C MET A 109 1.69 17.80 9.06
N HIS A 110 2.54 18.68 8.54
CA HIS A 110 3.99 18.53 8.46
C HIS A 110 4.42 17.19 7.84
N GLU A 111 3.64 16.59 6.93
CA GLU A 111 3.89 15.23 6.42
C GLU A 111 4.45 14.32 7.51
N SER A 112 3.73 14.33 8.64
CA SER A 112 4.27 13.80 9.89
C SER A 112 4.73 12.37 9.61
N LEU A 113 5.92 12.01 10.08
CA LEU A 113 6.42 10.63 9.97
C LEU A 113 5.35 9.60 10.37
N PHE A 114 4.42 10.00 11.24
CA PHE A 114 3.20 9.26 11.57
C PHE A 114 2.29 8.93 10.36
N HIS A 115 1.95 9.88 9.49
CA HIS A 115 1.15 9.65 8.27
C HIS A 115 1.80 8.59 7.37
N VAL A 116 3.06 8.81 7.04
CA VAL A 116 3.83 7.93 6.18
C VAL A 116 3.96 6.52 6.78
N LEU A 117 4.25 6.44 8.08
CA LEU A 117 4.31 5.17 8.79
C LEU A 117 2.93 4.50 8.89
N LEU A 118 1.85 5.27 9.01
CA LEU A 118 0.49 4.76 9.01
C LEU A 118 0.15 4.11 7.68
N ILE A 119 0.48 4.73 6.55
CA ILE A 119 0.29 4.12 5.22
C ILE A 119 1.12 2.84 5.08
N GLY A 120 2.39 2.87 5.48
CA GLY A 120 3.24 1.67 5.48
C GLY A 120 2.68 0.54 6.34
N ALA A 121 2.18 0.86 7.53
CA ALA A 121 1.52 -0.10 8.42
C ALA A 121 0.25 -0.66 7.79
N LEU A 122 -0.64 0.19 7.27
CA LEU A 122 -1.89 -0.22 6.62
C LEU A 122 -1.66 -1.14 5.42
N VAL A 123 -0.64 -0.86 4.60
CA VAL A 123 -0.23 -1.74 3.49
C VAL A 123 0.28 -3.09 3.99
N SER A 124 1.15 -3.07 5.01
CA SER A 124 1.71 -4.30 5.62
C SER A 124 0.62 -5.18 6.23
N THR A 125 -0.37 -4.56 6.88
CA THR A 125 -1.46 -5.26 7.56
C THR A 125 -2.69 -5.46 6.68
N SER A 126 -2.67 -5.01 5.42
CA SER A 126 -3.83 -5.04 4.53
C SER A 126 -4.49 -6.42 4.38
N PRO A 127 -3.76 -7.56 4.34
CA PRO A 127 -4.40 -8.88 4.27
C PRO A 127 -5.21 -9.23 5.52
N TYR A 128 -4.77 -8.73 6.69
CA TYR A 128 -5.46 -8.94 7.96
C TYR A 128 -6.62 -7.96 8.18
N LEU A 129 -6.57 -6.81 7.51
CA LEU A 129 -7.64 -5.81 7.55
C LEU A 129 -8.79 -6.15 6.60
N TRP A 130 -8.53 -6.90 5.52
CA TRP A 130 -9.56 -7.23 4.54
C TRP A 130 -10.82 -7.87 5.12
N PRO A 131 -10.76 -8.87 6.03
CA PRO A 131 -11.98 -9.45 6.60
C PRO A 131 -12.87 -8.45 7.35
N LEU A 132 -12.32 -7.31 7.79
CA LEU A 132 -13.08 -6.24 8.45
C LEU A 132 -13.75 -5.31 7.43
N VAL A 133 -13.20 -5.22 6.22
CA VAL A 133 -13.62 -4.33 5.14
C VAL A 133 -14.53 -5.06 4.13
N GLU A 134 -14.28 -6.35 3.92
CA GLU A 134 -15.00 -7.24 3.00
C GLU A 134 -16.53 -7.14 3.09
N PRO A 135 -17.16 -7.05 4.28
CA PRO A 135 -18.62 -6.95 4.38
C PRO A 135 -19.18 -5.67 3.78
N PHE A 136 -18.37 -4.61 3.73
CA PHE A 136 -18.75 -3.28 3.20
C PHE A 136 -18.30 -3.07 1.76
N ALA A 137 -17.44 -3.95 1.24
CA ALA A 137 -16.92 -3.87 -0.12
C ALA A 137 -17.97 -4.40 -1.12
N PRO A 138 -18.03 -3.81 -2.33
CA PRO A 138 -18.90 -4.34 -3.37
C PRO A 138 -18.38 -5.69 -3.89
N THR A 139 -19.30 -6.53 -4.37
CA THR A 139 -18.99 -7.91 -4.82
C THR A 139 -17.98 -7.97 -5.97
N TRP A 140 -18.02 -6.99 -6.88
CA TRP A 140 -17.05 -6.88 -7.98
C TRP A 140 -15.61 -6.58 -7.50
N LEU A 141 -15.45 -6.15 -6.25
CA LEU A 141 -14.17 -5.90 -5.60
C LEU A 141 -13.75 -7.02 -4.63
N GLY A 142 -14.50 -8.14 -4.63
CA GLY A 142 -14.26 -9.28 -3.74
C GLY A 142 -14.97 -9.18 -2.39
N GLY A 143 -15.86 -8.20 -2.20
CA GLY A 143 -16.67 -8.10 -0.99
C GLY A 143 -17.80 -9.13 -0.94
N SER A 144 -18.29 -9.43 0.26
CA SER A 144 -19.34 -10.43 0.47
C SER A 144 -20.75 -9.90 0.21
N GLY A 145 -20.91 -8.59 0.02
CA GLY A 145 -22.14 -7.90 -0.38
C GLY A 145 -23.40 -8.38 0.36
N SER A 146 -23.74 -7.77 1.49
CA SER A 146 -25.09 -7.85 2.06
C SER A 146 -26.06 -6.94 1.34
#